data_AF-A0A503I974-F1
#
_entry.id   AF-A0A503I974-F1
#
_cell.length_a   1.000
_cell.length_b   1.000
_cell.length_c   1.000
_cell.angle_alpha   90.00
_cell.angle_beta   90.00
_cell.angle_gamma   90.00
#
_symmetry.space_group_name_H-M   'P 1'
#
loop_
_entity.id
_entity.type
_entity.pdbx_description
1 polymer ?
#
loop_
_entity_poly.entity_id
_entity_poly.type
_entity_poly.pdbx_seq_one_letter_code
_entity_poly.pdbx_strand_id
1 'polypeptide(L)'
;MAESQEAFDYAEPHEAAIRKALTDPRLWKYNSRSGHQFPFTMQWYLWNARLAKAFQFPLQVLEVTIRNAIVDHLRLRGAPAEWAFDKETIDRLERCDAGIRELLNKSKRQLLSKALPEWQYATVKALPDTQDITSYGRIGTNDVIANMSFDFWARLLGSKFERDWQLTLRTVFPNADLIESRRSIWSGVKRVKELRNRVAHHEPIFQLADLQEIHAEILRLTGLRCTTTKTWLQHFSTFQSAFKQMPGTWKAPGDQPIDDMLHPVLEATDPSVAIREILGPLSNPDTWGIVRQNGQIALFGHADIARWVASWADLGIIDLDAPLTEMLERAAPRHRTIAVTSGTTVSEAGARFFERNVPSKSKPTAMLVTSDGTASGNPIGILLKENLRARR
;
A
#
# COMPACT_ATOMS: atom_id res chain seq x y z
N MET A 1 14.21 -1.71 17.94
CA MET A 1 14.95 -1.78 16.67
C MET A 1 14.66 -0.59 15.78
N ALA A 2 13.46 0.00 15.79
CA ALA A 2 13.20 1.30 15.17
C ALA A 2 12.57 2.29 16.17
N GLU A 3 12.88 2.17 17.45
CA GLU A 3 12.46 3.13 18.48
C GLU A 3 13.74 3.77 18.99
N SER A 4 13.84 5.08 18.84
CA SER A 4 14.92 5.88 19.39
C SER A 4 14.36 6.66 20.57
N GLN A 5 15.15 6.78 21.63
CA GLN A 5 14.80 7.65 22.76
C GLN A 5 15.02 9.13 22.42
N GLU A 6 15.76 9.41 21.34
CA GLU A 6 16.07 10.76 20.85
C GLU A 6 15.58 10.95 19.40
N ALA A 7 15.17 12.16 19.06
CA ALA A 7 14.79 12.49 17.69
C ALA A 7 16.03 12.45 16.77
N PHE A 8 15.91 11.81 15.61
CA PHE A 8 16.96 11.82 14.59
C PHE A 8 16.74 13.00 13.65
N ASP A 9 17.79 13.81 13.43
CA ASP A 9 17.74 14.93 12.49
C ASP A 9 17.90 14.44 11.05
N TYR A 10 16.83 14.61 10.27
CA TYR A 10 16.76 14.23 8.86
C TYR A 10 17.17 15.37 7.90
N ALA A 11 17.67 16.50 8.40
CA ALA A 11 18.21 17.55 7.55
C ALA A 11 19.48 17.10 6.80
N GLU A 12 19.88 17.89 5.80
CA GLU A 12 21.17 17.69 5.13
C GLU A 12 22.33 17.85 6.13
N PRO A 13 23.39 17.02 6.05
CA PRO A 13 23.72 16.07 4.98
C PRO A 13 23.15 14.64 5.17
N HIS A 14 22.38 14.38 6.24
CA HIS A 14 21.91 13.04 6.57
C HIS A 14 20.90 12.50 5.56
N GLU A 15 20.05 13.36 5.01
CA GLU A 15 19.11 12.99 3.95
C GLU A 15 19.83 12.40 2.73
N ALA A 16 20.80 13.12 2.16
CA ALA A 16 21.56 12.64 1.01
C ALA A 16 22.27 11.31 1.29
N ALA A 17 22.86 11.16 2.48
CA ALA A 17 23.54 9.93 2.89
C ALA A 17 22.58 8.73 2.97
N ILE A 18 21.40 8.92 3.59
CA ILE A 18 20.39 7.86 3.74
C ILE A 18 19.78 7.51 2.39
N ARG A 19 19.47 8.49 1.52
CA ARG A 19 18.96 8.23 0.17
C ARG A 19 19.96 7.45 -0.67
N LYS A 20 21.26 7.74 -0.56
CA LYS A 20 22.31 6.97 -1.21
C LYS A 20 22.36 5.52 -0.73
N ALA A 21 22.17 5.29 0.57
CA ALA A 21 22.24 3.95 1.16
C ALA A 21 20.96 3.11 0.93
N LEU A 22 19.77 3.69 1.12
CA LEU A 22 18.48 2.99 0.98
C LEU A 22 17.92 3.02 -0.44
N THR A 23 18.43 3.90 -1.29
CA THR A 23 18.02 4.17 -2.68
C THR A 23 16.62 4.78 -2.81
N ASP A 24 16.49 5.78 -3.69
CA ASP A 24 15.19 6.41 -3.98
C ASP A 24 14.12 5.45 -4.49
N PRO A 25 14.41 4.44 -5.35
CA PRO A 25 13.41 3.45 -5.76
C PRO A 25 12.78 2.69 -4.59
N ARG A 26 13.54 2.40 -3.53
CA ARG A 26 13.02 1.73 -2.34
C ARG A 26 12.16 2.67 -1.48
N LEU A 27 12.60 3.92 -1.33
CA LEU A 27 11.91 4.96 -0.56
C LEU A 27 10.66 5.51 -1.27
N TRP A 28 10.59 5.40 -2.60
CA TRP A 28 9.48 5.91 -3.41
C TRP A 28 8.10 5.44 -2.93
N LYS A 29 8.00 4.18 -2.50
CA LYS A 29 6.73 3.59 -2.01
C LYS A 29 6.21 4.27 -0.74
N TYR A 30 7.09 4.96 -0.01
CA TYR A 30 6.78 5.72 1.20
C TYR A 30 6.57 7.21 0.89
N ASN A 31 7.28 7.76 -0.11
CA ASN A 31 7.20 9.16 -0.54
C ASN A 31 5.77 9.63 -0.89
N SER A 32 4.99 8.77 -1.55
CA SER A 32 3.61 9.09 -1.93
C SER A 32 2.67 9.32 -0.73
N ARG A 33 2.97 8.75 0.44
CA ARG A 33 2.18 8.90 1.69
C ARG A 33 2.68 10.05 2.56
N SER A 34 3.92 10.46 2.37
CA SER A 34 4.62 11.49 3.13
C SER A 34 4.67 12.86 2.43
N GLY A 35 3.95 13.04 1.31
CA GLY A 35 3.98 14.29 0.55
C GLY A 35 5.37 14.63 0.02
N HIS A 36 6.18 13.60 -0.26
CA HIS A 36 7.57 13.71 -0.68
C HIS A 36 8.51 14.41 0.32
N GLN A 37 8.05 14.64 1.57
CA GLN A 37 8.88 15.18 2.63
C GLN A 37 9.67 14.07 3.32
N PHE A 38 11.00 14.17 3.27
CA PHE A 38 11.89 13.10 3.71
C PHE A 38 11.74 12.70 5.19
N PRO A 39 11.60 13.61 6.17
CA PRO A 39 11.35 13.22 7.56
C PRO A 39 10.09 12.35 7.72
N PHE A 40 9.03 12.68 6.99
CA PHE A 40 7.78 11.92 7.02
C PHE A 40 7.89 10.60 6.25
N THR A 41 8.65 10.57 5.13
CA THR A 41 8.99 9.31 4.44
C THR A 41 9.64 8.35 5.42
N MET A 42 10.57 8.84 6.23
CA MET A 42 11.26 8.04 7.23
C MET A 42 10.35 7.60 8.38
N GLN A 43 9.36 8.39 8.79
CA GLN A 43 8.34 7.92 9.74
C GLN A 43 7.55 6.72 9.20
N TRP A 44 7.10 6.78 7.94
CA TRP A 44 6.42 5.66 7.27
C TRP A 44 7.32 4.45 7.07
N TYR A 45 8.59 4.67 6.72
CA TYR A 45 9.60 3.60 6.60
C TYR A 45 9.82 2.89 7.94
N LEU A 46 10.06 3.65 9.00
CA LEU A 46 10.28 3.10 10.35
C LEU A 46 9.04 2.41 10.88
N TRP A 47 7.84 2.96 10.65
CA TRP A 47 6.60 2.30 11.04
C TRP A 47 6.41 0.96 10.33
N ASN A 48 6.66 0.88 9.02
CA ASN A 48 6.63 -0.39 8.30
C ASN A 48 7.62 -1.41 8.89
N ALA A 49 8.83 -0.97 9.27
CA ALA A 49 9.79 -1.84 9.94
C ALA A 49 9.29 -2.30 11.33
N ARG A 50 8.63 -1.42 12.10
CA ARG A 50 7.99 -1.78 13.38
C ARG A 50 6.84 -2.76 13.19
N LEU A 51 5.99 -2.58 12.18
CA LEU A 51 4.93 -3.53 11.83
C LEU A 51 5.51 -4.89 11.47
N ALA A 52 6.50 -4.92 10.57
CA ALA A 52 7.16 -6.15 10.14
C ALA A 52 7.79 -6.89 11.33
N LYS A 53 8.43 -6.15 12.25
CA LYS A 53 8.94 -6.69 13.52
C LYS A 53 7.82 -7.25 14.40
N ALA A 54 6.72 -6.52 14.56
CA ALA A 54 5.60 -6.93 15.41
C ALA A 54 4.91 -8.22 14.92
N PHE A 55 5.01 -8.51 13.62
CA PHE A 55 4.56 -9.78 13.04
C PHE A 55 5.52 -10.95 13.22
N GLN A 56 6.81 -10.72 13.51
CA GLN A 56 7.79 -11.82 13.63
C GLN A 56 7.37 -12.88 14.65
N PHE A 57 6.99 -12.45 15.85
CA PHE A 57 6.57 -13.37 16.90
C PHE A 57 5.31 -14.17 16.51
N PRO A 58 4.20 -13.54 16.07
CA PRO A 58 3.05 -14.29 15.57
C PRO A 58 3.34 -15.26 14.42
N LEU A 59 4.15 -14.83 13.45
CA LEU A 59 4.54 -15.68 12.32
C LEU A 59 5.34 -16.90 12.79
N GLN A 60 6.31 -16.71 13.69
CA GLN A 60 7.12 -17.79 14.24
C GLN A 60 6.27 -18.82 14.99
N VAL A 61 5.37 -18.36 15.87
CA VAL A 61 4.51 -19.26 16.66
C VAL A 61 3.62 -20.09 15.75
N LEU A 62 3.00 -19.46 14.75
CA LEU A 62 2.15 -20.18 13.80
C LEU A 62 2.96 -21.16 12.94
N GLU A 63 4.13 -20.75 12.44
CA GLU A 63 4.99 -21.61 11.61
C GLU A 63 5.36 -22.90 12.35
N VAL A 64 5.78 -22.80 13.60
CA VAL A 64 6.10 -23.97 14.44
C VAL A 64 4.84 -24.81 14.73
N THR A 65 3.72 -24.14 15.02
CA THR A 65 2.45 -24.81 15.33
C THR A 65 1.93 -25.63 14.14
N ILE A 66 1.94 -25.04 12.93
CA ILE A 66 1.52 -25.70 11.69
C ILE A 66 2.50 -26.80 11.30
N ARG A 67 3.81 -26.58 11.43
CA ARG A 67 4.82 -27.63 11.21
C ARG A 67 4.56 -28.83 12.10
N ASN A 68 4.37 -28.63 13.40
CA ASN A 68 4.12 -29.72 14.34
C ASN A 68 2.80 -30.42 14.07
N ALA A 69 1.75 -29.68 13.70
CA ALA A 69 0.48 -30.24 13.26
C ALA A 69 0.65 -31.17 12.03
N ILE A 70 1.44 -30.76 11.05
CA ILE A 70 1.74 -31.58 9.86
C ILE A 70 2.59 -32.81 10.23
N VAL A 71 3.56 -32.68 11.13
CA VAL A 71 4.33 -33.83 11.60
C VAL A 71 3.44 -34.87 12.29
N ASP A 72 2.50 -34.42 13.14
CA ASP A 72 1.55 -35.32 13.79
C ASP A 72 0.58 -35.95 12.78
N HIS A 73 0.15 -35.19 11.77
CA HIS A 73 -0.59 -35.74 10.63
C HIS A 73 0.19 -36.88 9.96
N LEU A 74 1.47 -36.67 9.63
CA LEU A 74 2.31 -37.69 9.00
C LEU A 74 2.44 -38.95 9.88
N ARG A 75 2.62 -38.77 11.20
CA ARG A 75 2.66 -39.87 12.18
C ARG A 75 1.34 -40.65 12.20
N LEU A 76 0.19 -39.98 12.22
CA LEU A 76 -1.13 -40.62 12.15
C LEU A 76 -1.35 -41.38 10.83
N ARG A 77 -0.63 -40.99 9.76
CA ARG A 77 -0.59 -41.70 8.47
C ARG A 77 0.50 -42.79 8.44
N GLY A 78 1.07 -43.17 9.57
CA GLY A 78 2.04 -44.26 9.70
C GLY A 78 3.48 -43.90 9.35
N ALA A 79 3.80 -42.61 9.20
CA ALA A 79 5.20 -42.21 8.99
C ALA A 79 6.04 -42.50 10.25
N PRO A 80 7.24 -43.08 10.11
CA PRO A 80 8.12 -43.37 11.25
C PRO A 80 8.67 -42.08 11.88
N ALA A 81 9.31 -42.18 13.05
CA ALA A 81 9.94 -41.03 13.70
C ALA A 81 10.92 -40.28 12.78
N GLU A 82 11.61 -41.04 11.93
CA GLU A 82 12.69 -40.56 11.05
C GLU A 82 12.22 -40.45 9.58
N TRP A 83 10.96 -40.08 9.40
CA TRP A 83 10.29 -40.06 8.10
C TRP A 83 10.98 -39.20 7.01
N ALA A 84 11.78 -38.20 7.38
CA ALA A 84 12.50 -37.37 6.42
C ALA A 84 13.61 -38.15 5.68
N PHE A 85 13.96 -39.33 6.17
CA PHE A 85 14.88 -40.29 5.55
C PHE A 85 14.16 -41.54 5.04
N ASP A 86 12.93 -41.79 5.49
CA ASP A 86 12.17 -42.97 5.11
C ASP A 86 11.71 -42.93 3.64
N LYS A 87 12.22 -43.88 2.85
CA LYS A 87 11.93 -43.98 1.41
C LYS A 87 10.43 -44.10 1.13
N GLU A 88 9.72 -44.94 1.87
CA GLU A 88 8.30 -45.18 1.62
C GLU A 88 7.46 -43.92 1.86
N THR A 89 7.73 -43.22 2.96
CA THR A 89 7.06 -41.95 3.28
C THR A 89 7.37 -40.89 2.23
N ILE A 90 8.65 -40.74 1.83
CA ILE A 90 9.05 -39.77 0.81
C ILE A 90 8.38 -40.09 -0.52
N ASP A 91 8.36 -41.35 -0.95
CA ASP A 91 7.72 -41.79 -2.20
C ASP A 91 6.22 -41.51 -2.20
N ARG A 92 5.55 -41.74 -1.06
CA ARG A 92 4.14 -41.39 -0.90
C ARG A 92 3.91 -39.88 -1.05
N LEU A 93 4.72 -39.05 -0.41
CA LEU A 93 4.58 -37.59 -0.52
C LEU A 93 4.89 -37.10 -1.93
N GLU A 94 5.94 -37.62 -2.56
CA GLU A 94 6.36 -37.30 -3.93
C GLU A 94 5.28 -37.65 -4.97
N ARG A 95 4.56 -38.77 -4.78
CA ARG A 95 3.41 -39.15 -5.61
C ARG A 95 2.27 -38.12 -5.54
N CYS A 96 2.05 -37.51 -4.39
CA CYS A 96 1.06 -36.45 -4.24
C CYS A 96 1.56 -35.14 -4.85
N ASP A 97 2.82 -34.76 -4.60
CA ASP A 97 3.41 -33.52 -5.12
C ASP A 97 4.92 -33.64 -5.42
N ALA A 98 5.25 -33.65 -6.71
CA ALA A 98 6.62 -33.86 -7.20
C ALA A 98 7.60 -32.75 -6.76
N GLY A 99 8.81 -33.11 -6.36
CA GLY A 99 9.86 -32.21 -5.86
C GLY A 99 9.92 -32.09 -4.34
N ILE A 100 9.09 -32.84 -3.59
CA ILE A 100 9.22 -32.95 -2.13
C ILE A 100 10.54 -33.59 -1.76
N ARG A 101 10.92 -34.65 -2.47
CA ARG A 101 12.20 -35.33 -2.27
C ARG A 101 13.36 -34.35 -2.42
N GLU A 102 13.36 -33.53 -3.48
CA GLU A 102 14.44 -32.58 -3.71
C GLU A 102 14.51 -31.48 -2.64
N LEU A 103 13.37 -31.02 -2.12
CA LEU A 103 13.35 -30.07 -1.01
C LEU A 103 13.95 -30.66 0.28
N LEU A 104 13.57 -31.89 0.63
CA LEU A 104 14.15 -32.60 1.77
C LEU A 104 15.66 -32.84 1.56
N ASN A 105 16.04 -33.26 0.37
CA ASN A 105 17.43 -33.51 -0.01
C ASN A 105 18.28 -32.24 0.03
N LYS A 106 17.74 -31.10 -0.43
CA LYS A 106 18.41 -29.80 -0.29
C LYS A 106 18.66 -29.45 1.17
N SER A 107 17.69 -29.67 2.06
CA SER A 107 17.86 -29.47 3.50
C SER A 107 18.97 -30.37 4.07
N LYS A 108 18.96 -31.66 3.72
CA LYS A 108 20.02 -32.62 4.10
C LYS A 108 21.40 -32.17 3.62
N ARG A 109 21.54 -31.74 2.36
CA ARG A 109 22.81 -31.22 1.79
C ARG A 109 23.32 -30.01 2.57
N GLN A 110 22.44 -29.06 2.90
CA GLN A 110 22.82 -27.87 3.66
C GLN A 110 23.28 -28.18 5.08
N LEU A 111 22.63 -29.14 5.74
CA LEU A 111 23.04 -29.59 7.07
C LEU A 111 24.40 -30.31 6.99
N LEU A 112 24.56 -31.19 6.01
CA LEU A 112 25.82 -31.88 5.73
C LEU A 112 26.97 -30.91 5.42
N SER A 113 26.75 -29.89 4.60
CA SER A 113 27.79 -28.92 4.24
C SER A 113 28.22 -28.02 5.40
N LYS A 114 27.36 -27.84 6.41
CA LYS A 114 27.69 -27.12 7.65
C LYS A 114 28.41 -28.02 8.66
N ALA A 115 28.10 -29.31 8.63
CA ALA A 115 28.60 -30.31 9.56
C ALA A 115 29.97 -30.88 9.16
N LEU A 116 30.25 -30.99 7.85
CA LEU A 116 31.47 -31.62 7.32
C LEU A 116 32.47 -30.59 6.79
N PRO A 117 33.79 -30.82 6.96
CA PRO A 117 34.81 -30.13 6.19
C PRO A 117 34.57 -30.30 4.68
N GLU A 118 34.90 -29.28 3.89
CA GLU A 118 34.62 -29.24 2.45
C GLU A 118 35.14 -30.48 1.70
N TRP A 119 36.35 -30.94 2.03
CA TRP A 119 36.94 -32.13 1.41
C TRP A 119 36.16 -33.42 1.71
N GLN A 120 35.56 -33.55 2.90
CA GLN A 120 34.70 -34.71 3.23
C GLN A 120 33.36 -34.59 2.52
N TYR A 121 32.74 -33.40 2.55
CA TYR A 121 31.48 -33.14 1.86
C TYR A 121 31.56 -33.43 0.36
N ALA A 122 32.67 -33.03 -0.29
CA ALA A 122 32.92 -33.28 -1.71
C ALA A 122 32.97 -34.78 -2.07
N THR A 123 33.28 -35.66 -1.12
CA THR A 123 33.30 -37.12 -1.34
C THR A 123 31.92 -37.79 -1.17
N VAL A 124 30.91 -37.07 -0.67
CA VAL A 124 29.54 -37.57 -0.51
C VAL A 124 28.87 -37.66 -1.88
N LYS A 125 28.99 -38.82 -2.53
CA LYS A 125 28.43 -39.06 -3.88
C LYS A 125 26.90 -39.19 -3.90
N ALA A 126 26.31 -39.72 -2.84
CA ALA A 126 24.87 -39.88 -2.68
C ALA A 126 24.45 -39.34 -1.32
N LEU A 127 23.32 -38.63 -1.27
CA LEU A 127 22.69 -38.32 0.00
C LEU A 127 22.23 -39.63 0.64
N PRO A 128 22.53 -39.87 1.92
CA PRO A 128 21.99 -41.04 2.57
C PRO A 128 20.47 -40.89 2.68
N ASP A 129 19.76 -41.90 2.17
CA ASP A 129 18.35 -42.19 2.51
C ASP A 129 18.28 -42.78 3.95
N THR A 130 19.34 -42.67 4.74
CA THR A 130 19.51 -43.26 6.07
C THR A 130 20.02 -42.22 7.08
N GLN A 131 19.82 -42.50 8.36
CA GLN A 131 20.12 -41.59 9.47
C GLN A 131 21.62 -41.52 9.85
N ASP A 132 22.41 -42.53 9.49
CA ASP A 132 23.79 -42.64 9.93
C ASP A 132 24.76 -41.99 8.94
N ILE A 133 25.33 -40.86 9.37
CA ILE A 133 26.54 -40.27 8.79
C ILE A 133 27.64 -40.45 9.83
N THR A 134 28.51 -41.42 9.60
CA THR A 134 29.52 -41.93 10.55
C THR A 134 30.50 -40.87 11.06
N SER A 135 30.64 -39.73 10.40
CA SER A 135 31.59 -38.66 10.75
C SER A 135 31.07 -37.61 11.73
N TYR A 136 29.76 -37.52 12.00
CA TYR A 136 29.17 -36.35 12.68
C TYR A 136 28.10 -36.67 13.74
N GLY A 137 27.75 -37.94 13.95
CA GLY A 137 26.57 -38.28 14.74
C GLY A 137 25.28 -38.08 13.94
N ARG A 138 24.18 -38.56 14.51
CA ARG A 138 22.91 -38.80 13.83
C ARG A 138 22.20 -37.48 13.48
N ILE A 139 22.19 -37.08 12.20
CA ILE A 139 21.27 -36.05 11.69
C ILE A 139 19.88 -36.68 11.64
N GLY A 140 18.94 -36.13 12.42
CA GLY A 140 17.59 -36.65 12.51
C GLY A 140 16.59 -35.86 11.68
N THR A 141 15.37 -36.40 11.56
CA THR A 141 14.23 -35.70 10.97
C THR A 141 14.09 -34.30 11.56
N ASN A 142 14.21 -34.15 12.89
CA ASN A 142 14.04 -32.87 13.59
C ASN A 142 14.98 -31.77 13.07
N ASP A 143 16.22 -32.12 12.71
CA ASP A 143 17.19 -31.18 12.12
C ASP A 143 16.76 -30.79 10.71
N VAL A 144 16.38 -31.78 9.90
CA VAL A 144 15.89 -31.57 8.52
C VAL A 144 14.68 -30.64 8.52
N ILE A 145 13.69 -30.93 9.37
CA ILE A 145 12.43 -30.18 9.42
C ILE A 145 12.60 -28.79 10.06
N ALA A 146 13.61 -28.60 10.93
CA ALA A 146 13.98 -27.29 11.44
C ALA A 146 14.65 -26.40 10.39
N ASN A 147 15.37 -26.99 9.45
CA ASN A 147 16.01 -26.27 8.34
C ASN A 147 15.05 -26.06 7.14
N MET A 148 13.78 -26.44 7.24
CA MET A 148 12.78 -26.25 6.18
C MET A 148 12.01 -24.93 6.32
N SER A 149 11.81 -24.25 5.20
CA SER A 149 11.01 -23.02 5.14
C SER A 149 9.52 -23.30 5.31
N PHE A 150 8.76 -22.31 5.80
CA PHE A 150 7.29 -22.36 5.87
C PHE A 150 6.58 -22.80 4.58
N ASP A 151 7.14 -22.50 3.41
CA ASP A 151 6.58 -22.89 2.11
C ASP A 151 6.40 -24.41 1.97
N PHE A 152 7.37 -25.19 2.46
CA PHE A 152 7.32 -26.65 2.45
C PHE A 152 6.11 -27.16 3.24
N TRP A 153 5.88 -26.59 4.43
CA TRP A 153 4.75 -26.95 5.30
C TRP A 153 3.41 -26.54 4.68
N ALA A 154 3.32 -25.32 4.12
CA ALA A 154 2.14 -24.85 3.42
C ALA A 154 1.79 -25.74 2.20
N ARG A 155 2.80 -26.30 1.53
CA ARG A 155 2.65 -27.21 0.40
C ARG A 155 1.99 -28.54 0.80
N LEU A 156 2.39 -29.13 1.93
CA LEU A 156 1.81 -30.37 2.46
C LEU A 156 0.35 -30.23 2.91
N LEU A 157 -0.12 -29.00 3.14
CA LEU A 157 -1.53 -28.69 3.39
C LEU A 157 -2.33 -28.45 2.10
N GLY A 158 -1.71 -28.48 0.92
CA GLY A 158 -2.32 -28.13 -0.36
C GLY A 158 -3.40 -29.10 -0.85
N SER A 159 -4.08 -28.73 -1.94
CA SER A 159 -5.16 -29.54 -2.53
C SER A 159 -4.70 -30.92 -3.02
N LYS A 160 -3.42 -31.07 -3.40
CA LYS A 160 -2.83 -32.35 -3.79
C LYS A 160 -2.85 -33.40 -2.67
N PHE A 161 -2.93 -32.96 -1.41
CA PHE A 161 -3.00 -33.80 -0.22
C PHE A 161 -4.42 -33.95 0.34
N GLU A 162 -5.47 -33.56 -0.39
CA GLU A 162 -6.85 -33.57 0.11
C GLU A 162 -7.23 -34.92 0.73
N ARG A 163 -6.98 -36.03 0.03
CA ARG A 163 -7.31 -37.39 0.50
C ARG A 163 -6.52 -37.79 1.75
N ASP A 164 -5.28 -37.34 1.88
CA ASP A 164 -4.45 -37.68 3.04
C ASP A 164 -5.00 -37.06 4.34
N TRP A 165 -5.50 -35.82 4.25
CA TRP A 165 -5.98 -35.08 5.41
C TRP A 165 -7.36 -35.51 5.93
N GLN A 166 -8.18 -36.20 5.13
CA GLN A 166 -9.59 -36.50 5.46
C GLN A 166 -9.78 -37.16 6.83
N LEU A 167 -8.93 -38.13 7.19
CA LEU A 167 -9.07 -38.93 8.41
C LEU A 167 -8.36 -38.34 9.63
N THR A 168 -7.53 -37.32 9.45
CA THR A 168 -6.59 -36.85 10.48
C THR A 168 -6.76 -35.37 10.82
N LEU A 169 -7.42 -34.59 9.96
CA LEU A 169 -7.55 -33.14 10.11
C LEU A 169 -8.10 -32.76 11.50
N ARG A 170 -9.19 -33.40 11.95
CA ARG A 170 -9.83 -33.10 13.24
C ARG A 170 -9.08 -33.64 14.45
N THR A 171 -8.29 -34.69 14.27
CA THR A 171 -7.36 -35.15 15.31
C THR A 171 -6.22 -34.16 15.50
N VAL A 172 -5.73 -33.61 14.39
CA VAL A 172 -4.60 -32.66 14.37
C VAL A 172 -5.05 -31.26 14.77
N PHE A 173 -6.24 -30.83 14.37
CA PHE A 173 -6.86 -29.56 14.73
C PHE A 173 -8.11 -29.83 15.57
N PRO A 174 -7.96 -30.17 16.86
CA PRO A 174 -9.07 -30.60 17.70
C PRO A 174 -10.13 -29.51 17.95
N ASN A 175 -9.79 -28.24 17.74
CA ASN A 175 -10.71 -27.11 17.90
C ASN A 175 -11.31 -26.64 16.55
N ALA A 176 -11.10 -27.39 15.47
CA ALA A 176 -11.73 -27.12 14.18
C ALA A 176 -13.19 -27.60 14.17
N ASP A 177 -14.11 -26.70 13.84
CA ASP A 177 -15.53 -27.03 13.73
C ASP A 177 -15.86 -27.77 12.40
N LEU A 178 -17.15 -27.93 12.08
CA LEU A 178 -17.57 -28.58 10.84
C LEU A 178 -17.33 -27.73 9.58
N ILE A 179 -17.20 -26.42 9.74
CA ILE A 179 -16.98 -25.46 8.65
C ILE A 179 -15.48 -25.42 8.28
N GLU A 180 -14.61 -25.66 9.24
CA GLU A 180 -13.16 -25.70 9.06
C GLU A 180 -12.71 -26.93 8.26
N SER A 181 -12.60 -26.72 6.95
CA SER A 181 -12.02 -27.68 6.00
C SER A 181 -10.50 -27.50 5.86
N ARG A 182 -9.81 -28.53 5.34
CA ARG A 182 -8.40 -28.40 4.92
C ARG A 182 -8.21 -27.22 3.96
N ARG A 183 -9.17 -27.00 3.05
CA ARG A 183 -9.16 -25.86 2.11
C ARG A 183 -9.18 -24.52 2.85
N SER A 184 -10.02 -24.35 3.87
CA SER A 184 -10.07 -23.15 4.72
C SER A 184 -8.73 -22.91 5.41
N ILE A 185 -8.19 -23.93 6.08
CA ILE A 185 -6.90 -23.87 6.79
C ILE A 185 -5.77 -23.51 5.83
N TRP A 186 -5.71 -24.17 4.67
CA TRP A 186 -4.70 -23.90 3.65
C TRP A 186 -4.80 -22.49 3.07
N SER A 187 -6.02 -21.98 2.83
CA SER A 187 -6.23 -20.61 2.35
C SER A 187 -5.66 -19.59 3.35
N GLY A 188 -5.93 -19.80 4.65
CA GLY A 188 -5.36 -19.00 5.73
C GLY A 188 -3.84 -19.06 5.78
N VAL A 189 -3.28 -20.27 5.79
CA VAL A 189 -1.83 -20.50 5.79
C VAL A 189 -1.16 -19.85 4.57
N LYS A 190 -1.77 -19.92 3.39
CA LYS A 190 -1.28 -19.27 2.17
C LYS A 190 -1.23 -17.75 2.32
N ARG A 191 -2.30 -17.13 2.82
CA ARG A 191 -2.35 -15.67 3.06
C ARG A 191 -1.28 -15.23 4.07
N VAL A 192 -1.08 -16.00 5.14
CA VAL A 192 -0.02 -15.71 6.13
C VAL A 192 1.38 -15.90 5.52
N LYS A 193 1.59 -16.93 4.70
CA LYS A 193 2.85 -17.16 3.98
C LYS A 193 3.19 -15.96 3.08
N GLU A 194 2.22 -15.41 2.35
CA GLU A 194 2.42 -14.23 1.51
C GLU A 194 2.89 -13.04 2.34
N LEU A 195 2.25 -12.75 3.48
CA LEU A 195 2.71 -11.71 4.41
C LEU A 195 4.14 -12.00 4.92
N ARG A 196 4.41 -13.23 5.37
CA ARG A 196 5.72 -13.64 5.89
C ARG A 196 6.81 -13.42 4.86
N ASN A 197 6.56 -13.75 3.59
CA ASN A 197 7.54 -13.54 2.53
C ASN A 197 7.84 -12.05 2.34
N ARG A 198 6.81 -11.20 2.31
CA ARG A 198 6.99 -9.75 2.22
C ARG A 198 7.78 -9.18 3.40
N VAL A 199 7.50 -9.67 4.61
CA VAL A 199 8.26 -9.33 5.83
C VAL A 199 9.74 -9.74 5.71
N ALA A 200 10.00 -10.97 5.24
CA ALA A 200 11.37 -11.49 5.07
C ALA A 200 12.16 -10.76 3.96
N HIS A 201 11.48 -10.28 2.92
CA HIS A 201 12.07 -9.46 1.85
C HIS A 201 12.10 -7.96 2.18
N HIS A 202 11.73 -7.57 3.40
CA HIS A 202 11.69 -6.18 3.87
C HIS A 202 10.83 -5.28 2.97
N GLU A 203 9.72 -5.81 2.45
CA GLU A 203 8.79 -5.07 1.62
C GLU A 203 7.85 -4.15 2.43
N PRO A 204 7.24 -3.15 1.77
CA PRO A 204 6.15 -2.35 2.34
C PRO A 204 4.88 -3.15 2.63
N ILE A 205 4.71 -3.65 3.85
CA ILE A 205 3.51 -4.38 4.27
C ILE A 205 2.35 -3.47 4.63
N PHE A 206 2.61 -2.20 4.96
CA PHE A 206 1.57 -1.23 5.32
C PHE A 206 0.55 -0.93 4.20
N GLN A 207 0.86 -1.30 2.96
CA GLN A 207 -0.04 -1.13 1.81
C GLN A 207 -1.15 -2.18 1.76
N LEU A 208 -1.01 -3.26 2.54
CA LEU A 208 -2.04 -4.28 2.67
C LEU A 208 -3.20 -3.70 3.48
N ALA A 209 -4.40 -3.69 2.89
CA ALA A 209 -5.61 -3.20 3.55
C ALA A 209 -6.06 -4.10 4.70
N ASP A 210 -5.53 -5.32 4.77
CA ASP A 210 -6.09 -6.44 5.53
C ASP A 210 -5.15 -6.98 6.62
N LEU A 211 -4.22 -6.15 7.12
CA LEU A 211 -3.24 -6.58 8.13
C LEU A 211 -3.89 -7.07 9.44
N GLN A 212 -5.00 -6.45 9.84
CA GLN A 212 -5.72 -6.85 11.05
C GLN A 212 -6.37 -8.22 10.86
N GLU A 213 -6.93 -8.48 9.68
CA GLU A 213 -7.50 -9.76 9.29
C GLU A 213 -6.44 -10.84 9.21
N ILE A 214 -5.23 -10.54 8.69
CA ILE A 214 -4.13 -11.49 8.67
C ILE A 214 -3.67 -11.82 10.10
N HIS A 215 -3.60 -10.84 11.01
CA HIS A 215 -3.31 -11.10 12.42
C HIS A 215 -4.38 -11.98 13.08
N ALA A 216 -5.66 -11.70 12.83
CA ALA A 216 -6.77 -12.52 13.31
C ALA A 216 -6.70 -13.94 12.74
N GLU A 217 -6.29 -14.10 11.48
CA GLU A 217 -6.10 -15.38 10.82
C GLU A 217 -4.99 -16.20 11.48
N ILE A 218 -3.88 -15.57 11.87
CA ILE A 218 -2.80 -16.20 12.62
C ILE A 218 -3.33 -16.74 13.97
N LEU A 219 -4.12 -15.93 14.68
CA LEU A 219 -4.75 -16.34 15.94
C LEU A 219 -5.75 -17.48 15.73
N ARG A 220 -6.55 -17.42 14.66
CA ARG A 220 -7.51 -18.47 14.28
C ARG A 220 -6.80 -19.79 14.06
N LEU A 221 -5.85 -19.84 13.12
CA LEU A 221 -5.11 -21.06 12.76
C LEU A 221 -4.36 -21.66 13.95
N THR A 222 -3.75 -20.82 14.80
CA THR A 222 -3.11 -21.28 16.04
C THR A 222 -4.14 -21.88 17.00
N GLY A 223 -5.30 -21.24 17.13
CA GLY A 223 -6.41 -21.68 17.98
C GLY A 223 -7.04 -23.00 17.55
N LEU A 224 -7.14 -23.26 16.25
CA LEU A 224 -7.61 -24.55 15.72
C LEU A 224 -6.78 -25.72 16.28
N ARG A 225 -5.47 -25.50 16.46
CA ARG A 225 -4.57 -26.49 17.06
C ARG A 225 -4.59 -26.43 18.59
N CYS A 226 -4.46 -25.25 19.19
CA CYS A 226 -4.37 -25.09 20.64
C CYS A 226 -4.88 -23.72 21.09
N THR A 227 -5.97 -23.71 21.85
CA THR A 227 -6.58 -22.50 22.41
C THR A 227 -5.66 -21.77 23.40
N THR A 228 -4.94 -22.51 24.25
CA THR A 228 -3.97 -21.93 25.19
C THR A 228 -2.84 -21.20 24.46
N THR A 229 -2.29 -21.81 23.41
CA THR A 229 -1.22 -21.19 22.60
C THR A 229 -1.73 -19.94 21.88
N LYS A 230 -2.98 -19.94 21.38
CA LYS A 230 -3.63 -18.74 20.83
C LYS A 230 -3.70 -17.61 21.86
N THR A 231 -4.19 -17.89 23.07
CA THR A 231 -4.31 -16.86 24.12
C THR A 231 -2.94 -16.30 24.53
N TRP A 232 -1.95 -17.18 24.68
CA TRP A 232 -0.56 -16.77 24.96
C TRP A 232 0.01 -15.91 23.82
N LEU A 233 -0.15 -16.34 22.58
CA LEU A 233 0.26 -15.60 21.39
C LEU A 233 -0.39 -14.21 21.33
N GLN A 234 -1.70 -14.14 21.58
CA GLN A 234 -2.44 -12.88 21.59
C GLN A 234 -1.93 -11.93 22.68
N HIS A 235 -1.62 -12.45 23.86
CA HIS A 235 -1.12 -11.66 24.99
C HIS A 235 0.25 -11.01 24.69
N PHE A 236 1.18 -11.77 24.10
CA PHE A 236 2.54 -11.29 23.82
C PHE A 236 2.69 -10.62 22.45
N SER A 237 1.64 -10.61 21.61
CA SER A 237 1.70 -9.95 20.31
C SER A 237 1.67 -8.43 20.44
N THR A 238 2.71 -7.77 19.93
CA THR A 238 2.80 -6.30 19.91
C THR A 238 2.15 -5.67 18.66
N PHE A 239 1.52 -6.46 17.79
CA PHE A 239 0.97 -6.00 16.51
C PHE A 239 -0.04 -4.86 16.70
N GLN A 240 -1.00 -5.01 17.61
CA GLN A 240 -2.04 -4.00 17.83
C GLN A 240 -1.46 -2.67 18.31
N SER A 241 -0.42 -2.72 19.15
CA SER A 241 0.30 -1.51 19.59
C SER A 241 1.00 -0.83 18.41
N ALA A 242 1.79 -1.59 17.63
CA ALA A 242 2.49 -1.05 16.46
C ALA A 242 1.53 -0.52 15.40
N PHE A 243 0.39 -1.19 15.17
CA PHE A 243 -0.62 -0.77 14.21
C PHE A 243 -1.29 0.55 14.58
N LYS A 244 -1.55 0.77 15.89
CA LYS A 244 -2.11 2.04 16.39
C LYS A 244 -1.15 3.22 16.28
N GLN A 245 0.16 2.97 16.24
CA GLN A 245 1.18 4.00 16.02
C GLN A 245 1.36 4.37 14.55
N MET A 246 0.32 4.19 13.73
CA MET A 246 0.34 4.56 12.32
C MET A 246 0.70 6.06 12.20
N PRO A 247 1.73 6.42 11.40
CA PRO A 247 2.06 7.80 11.15
C PRO A 247 0.86 8.52 10.53
N GLY A 248 0.69 9.78 10.88
CA GLY A 248 -0.21 10.64 10.13
C GLY A 248 0.16 10.63 8.65
N THR A 249 -0.84 10.71 7.77
CA THR A 249 -0.57 11.18 6.41
C THR A 249 0.04 12.56 6.51
N TRP A 250 1.09 12.83 5.75
CA TRP A 250 1.63 14.18 5.69
C TRP A 250 0.49 15.15 5.35
N LYS A 251 0.34 16.14 6.23
CA LYS A 251 -0.40 17.38 5.99
C LYS A 251 0.69 18.43 5.85
N ALA A 252 0.61 19.28 4.82
CA ALA A 252 1.63 20.27 4.59
C ALA A 252 1.95 21.08 5.86
N PRO A 253 3.23 21.38 6.16
CA PRO A 253 3.57 22.27 7.27
C PRO A 253 3.04 23.65 6.92
N GLY A 254 1.97 24.05 7.61
CA GLY A 254 1.19 25.24 7.27
C GLY A 254 0.21 24.94 6.14
N ASP A 255 -1.06 25.01 6.45
CA ASP A 255 -2.12 25.11 5.47
C ASP A 255 -1.97 26.52 4.85
N GLN A 256 -1.01 26.67 3.92
CA GLN A 256 -0.70 27.96 3.34
C GLN A 256 -1.98 28.50 2.69
N PRO A 257 -2.32 29.77 2.94
CA PRO A 257 -3.40 30.43 2.23
C PRO A 257 -3.15 30.29 0.73
N ILE A 258 -4.22 30.06 -0.04
CA ILE A 258 -4.11 29.96 -1.51
C ILE A 258 -3.79 31.31 -2.16
N ASP A 259 -3.69 32.39 -1.39
CA ASP A 259 -3.50 33.77 -1.78
C ASP A 259 -2.32 33.97 -2.75
N ASP A 260 -1.17 33.30 -2.51
CA ASP A 260 0.01 33.36 -3.40
C ASP A 260 -0.18 32.58 -4.72
N MET A 261 -1.27 31.83 -4.85
CA MET A 261 -1.61 31.01 -6.02
C MET A 261 -2.71 31.64 -6.88
N LEU A 262 -3.20 32.81 -6.50
CA LEU A 262 -4.33 33.43 -7.15
C LEU A 262 -3.92 34.16 -8.42
N HIS A 263 -4.67 33.86 -9.47
CA HIS A 263 -4.67 34.64 -10.70
C HIS A 263 -5.43 35.95 -10.47
N PRO A 264 -4.94 37.08 -10.99
CA PRO A 264 -5.67 38.34 -10.99
C PRO A 264 -7.04 38.19 -11.66
N VAL A 265 -8.02 38.94 -11.15
CA VAL A 265 -9.39 38.91 -11.64
C VAL A 265 -9.83 40.28 -12.11
N LEU A 266 -10.39 40.33 -13.32
CA LEU A 266 -11.15 41.46 -13.84
C LEU A 266 -12.64 41.17 -13.66
N GLU A 267 -13.33 42.00 -12.88
CA GLU A 267 -14.79 41.91 -12.76
C GLU A 267 -15.48 42.81 -13.78
N ALA A 268 -16.30 42.21 -14.65
CA ALA A 268 -17.26 42.94 -15.48
C ALA A 268 -18.58 43.08 -14.70
N THR A 269 -18.76 44.21 -14.02
CA THR A 269 -19.97 44.50 -13.21
C THR A 269 -21.22 44.69 -14.07
N ASP A 270 -21.04 45.20 -15.29
CA ASP A 270 -22.10 45.27 -16.31
C ASP A 270 -21.81 44.23 -17.41
N PRO A 271 -22.63 43.16 -17.54
CA PRO A 271 -22.48 42.18 -18.61
C PRO A 271 -22.67 42.76 -20.03
N SER A 272 -23.18 43.97 -20.15
CA SER A 272 -23.38 44.69 -21.42
C SER A 272 -22.12 45.44 -21.88
N VAL A 273 -21.04 45.41 -21.08
CA VAL A 273 -19.77 46.05 -21.43
C VAL A 273 -19.27 45.55 -22.78
N ALA A 274 -18.75 46.46 -23.60
CA ALA A 274 -18.20 46.13 -24.90
C ALA A 274 -16.94 45.25 -24.74
N ILE A 275 -16.80 44.23 -25.59
CA ILE A 275 -15.68 43.29 -25.52
C ILE A 275 -14.33 44.02 -25.66
N ARG A 276 -14.24 45.08 -26.48
CA ARG A 276 -13.01 45.89 -26.60
C ARG A 276 -12.50 46.43 -25.26
N GLU A 277 -13.38 46.73 -24.31
CA GLU A 277 -13.04 47.38 -23.05
C GLU A 277 -12.44 46.38 -22.04
N ILE A 278 -12.75 45.09 -22.18
CA ILE A 278 -12.20 44.01 -21.35
C ILE A 278 -10.94 43.37 -21.95
N LEU A 279 -10.72 43.47 -23.26
CA LEU A 279 -9.56 42.86 -23.94
C LEU A 279 -8.22 43.44 -23.49
N GLY A 280 -8.15 44.75 -23.25
CA GLY A 280 -6.93 45.41 -22.78
C GLY A 280 -6.46 44.89 -21.40
N PRO A 281 -7.31 44.94 -20.36
CA PRO A 281 -7.00 44.38 -19.05
C PRO A 281 -6.73 42.86 -19.06
N LEU A 282 -7.34 42.13 -20.00
CA LEU A 282 -7.12 40.69 -20.22
C LEU A 282 -5.92 40.38 -21.13
N SER A 283 -5.07 41.36 -21.47
CA SER A 283 -3.86 41.09 -22.27
C SER A 283 -2.80 40.29 -21.50
N ASN A 284 -2.86 40.27 -20.18
CA ASN A 284 -2.00 39.43 -19.34
C ASN A 284 -2.53 37.99 -19.34
N PRO A 285 -1.74 36.97 -19.77
CA PRO A 285 -2.16 35.57 -19.85
C PRO A 285 -2.66 34.99 -18.52
N ASP A 286 -2.20 35.53 -17.39
CA ASP A 286 -2.57 35.09 -16.05
C ASP A 286 -3.83 35.78 -15.51
N THR A 287 -4.38 36.81 -16.18
CA THR A 287 -5.61 37.48 -15.73
C THR A 287 -6.84 36.75 -16.24
N TRP A 288 -7.83 36.59 -15.35
CA TRP A 288 -9.12 35.98 -15.68
C TRP A 288 -10.28 36.97 -15.53
N GLY A 289 -11.29 36.85 -16.40
CA GLY A 289 -12.51 37.64 -16.33
C GLY A 289 -13.61 36.93 -15.56
N ILE A 290 -14.32 37.67 -14.70
CA ILE A 290 -15.55 37.19 -14.06
C ILE A 290 -16.73 38.08 -14.39
N VAL A 291 -17.90 37.47 -14.48
CA VAL A 291 -19.18 38.15 -14.60
C VAL A 291 -20.21 37.44 -13.71
N ARG A 292 -21.02 38.24 -13.01
CA ARG A 292 -22.06 37.75 -12.10
C ARG A 292 -23.42 37.91 -12.77
N GLN A 293 -24.11 36.81 -13.03
CA GLN A 293 -25.47 36.83 -13.57
C GLN A 293 -26.35 35.84 -12.82
N ASN A 294 -27.54 36.28 -12.39
CA ASN A 294 -28.54 35.44 -11.72
C ASN A 294 -28.00 34.62 -10.53
N GLY A 295 -27.06 35.19 -9.77
CA GLY A 295 -26.42 34.52 -8.63
C GLY A 295 -25.37 33.47 -9.00
N GLN A 296 -25.03 33.32 -10.28
CA GLN A 296 -23.95 32.46 -10.78
C GLN A 296 -22.73 33.28 -11.19
N ILE A 297 -21.56 32.66 -11.04
CA ILE A 297 -20.27 33.23 -11.46
C ILE A 297 -19.86 32.54 -12.76
N ALA A 298 -19.82 33.31 -13.85
CA ALA A 298 -19.22 32.88 -15.10
C ALA A 298 -17.75 33.35 -15.15
N LEU A 299 -16.84 32.40 -15.36
CA LEU A 299 -15.40 32.62 -15.44
C LEU A 299 -14.94 32.42 -16.88
N PHE A 300 -14.33 33.43 -17.47
CA PHE A 300 -13.81 33.38 -18.83
C PHE A 300 -12.35 33.83 -18.90
N GLY A 301 -11.61 33.28 -19.86
CA GLY A 301 -10.22 33.64 -20.12
C GLY A 301 -9.89 33.60 -21.62
N HIS A 302 -8.59 33.60 -21.93
CA HIS A 302 -8.05 33.64 -23.29
C HIS A 302 -8.63 32.56 -24.21
N ALA A 303 -8.78 31.34 -23.70
CA ALA A 303 -9.32 30.22 -24.47
C ALA A 303 -10.80 30.42 -24.84
N ASP A 304 -11.57 31.15 -24.02
CA ASP A 304 -12.98 31.45 -24.29
C ASP A 304 -13.10 32.54 -25.35
N ILE A 305 -12.27 33.58 -25.26
CA ILE A 305 -12.17 34.64 -26.28
C ILE A 305 -11.74 34.03 -27.62
N ALA A 306 -10.73 33.16 -27.64
CA ALA A 306 -10.30 32.48 -28.86
C ALA A 306 -11.41 31.62 -29.47
N ARG A 307 -12.22 30.94 -28.64
CA ARG A 307 -13.40 30.19 -29.11
C ARG A 307 -14.49 31.09 -29.65
N TRP A 308 -14.72 32.24 -29.03
CA TRP A 308 -15.66 33.24 -29.53
C TRP A 308 -15.20 33.81 -30.87
N VAL A 309 -13.95 34.25 -30.98
CA VAL A 309 -13.32 34.69 -32.24
C VAL A 309 -13.48 33.63 -33.32
N ALA A 310 -13.20 32.36 -33.00
CA ALA A 310 -13.37 31.25 -33.92
C ALA A 310 -14.84 31.03 -34.35
N SER A 311 -15.82 31.40 -33.52
CA SER A 311 -17.25 31.32 -33.89
C SER A 311 -17.66 32.32 -34.97
N TRP A 312 -16.82 33.32 -35.27
CA TRP A 312 -17.01 34.30 -36.33
C TRP A 312 -16.18 33.99 -37.59
N ALA A 313 -15.45 32.87 -37.63
CA ALA A 313 -14.52 32.54 -38.70
C ALA A 313 -15.18 32.55 -40.10
N ASP A 314 -16.45 32.15 -40.21
CA ASP A 314 -17.20 32.10 -41.47
C ASP A 314 -17.64 33.48 -41.97
N LEU A 315 -17.71 34.48 -41.09
CA LEU A 315 -18.18 35.84 -41.40
C LEU A 315 -17.03 36.80 -41.70
N GLY A 316 -15.80 36.46 -41.33
CA GLY A 316 -14.58 37.22 -41.63
C GLY A 316 -14.45 38.58 -40.92
N ILE A 317 -15.44 38.95 -40.09
CA ILE A 317 -15.48 40.20 -39.34
C ILE A 317 -15.94 39.89 -37.92
N ILE A 318 -15.34 40.56 -36.94
CA ILE A 318 -15.67 40.45 -35.52
C ILE A 318 -16.04 41.84 -35.03
N ASP A 319 -17.20 41.95 -34.40
CA ASP A 319 -17.62 43.17 -33.73
C ASP A 319 -17.09 43.20 -32.29
N LEU A 320 -16.12 44.07 -32.01
CA LEU A 320 -15.58 44.25 -30.67
C LEU A 320 -16.44 45.17 -29.79
N ASP A 321 -17.43 45.85 -30.39
CA ASP A 321 -18.43 46.64 -29.67
C ASP A 321 -19.62 45.78 -29.21
N ALA A 322 -19.65 44.51 -29.60
CA ALA A 322 -20.60 43.53 -29.09
C ALA A 322 -20.51 43.42 -27.55
N PRO A 323 -21.65 43.21 -26.86
CA PRO A 323 -21.67 43.08 -25.41
C PRO A 323 -21.05 41.75 -24.98
N LEU A 324 -20.44 41.73 -23.79
CA LEU A 324 -19.88 40.52 -23.18
C LEU A 324 -20.90 39.37 -23.09
N THR A 325 -22.20 39.67 -22.90
CA THR A 325 -23.27 38.65 -22.94
C THR A 325 -23.27 37.83 -24.22
N GLU A 326 -23.05 38.46 -25.38
CA GLU A 326 -23.00 37.74 -26.65
C GLU A 326 -21.82 36.75 -26.70
N MET A 327 -20.67 37.14 -26.15
CA MET A 327 -19.52 36.24 -26.04
C MET A 327 -19.86 35.02 -25.18
N LEU A 328 -20.52 35.22 -24.04
CA LEU A 328 -20.88 34.15 -23.10
C LEU A 328 -21.94 33.21 -23.69
N GLU A 329 -22.86 33.71 -24.50
CA GLU A 329 -23.88 32.91 -25.17
C GLU A 329 -23.30 32.07 -26.31
N ARG A 330 -22.45 32.67 -27.16
CA ARG A 330 -21.82 31.96 -28.30
C ARG A 330 -20.69 31.03 -27.87
N ALA A 331 -19.95 31.38 -26.82
CA ALA A 331 -18.77 30.65 -26.35
C ALA A 331 -18.82 30.41 -24.84
N ALA A 332 -19.84 29.68 -24.39
CA ALA A 332 -20.08 29.39 -22.97
C ALA A 332 -18.79 29.02 -22.19
N PRO A 333 -18.55 29.69 -21.05
CA PRO A 333 -17.52 29.35 -20.09
C PRO A 333 -17.52 27.86 -19.72
N ARG A 334 -16.33 27.24 -19.72
CA ARG A 334 -16.19 25.82 -19.36
C ARG A 334 -15.90 25.59 -17.88
N HIS A 335 -15.55 26.65 -17.15
CA HIS A 335 -15.21 26.52 -15.75
C HIS A 335 -16.47 26.45 -14.87
N ARG A 336 -16.50 25.45 -13.98
CA ARG A 336 -17.48 25.38 -12.90
C ARG A 336 -16.86 26.04 -11.69
N THR A 337 -17.33 27.23 -11.38
CA THR A 337 -16.75 28.11 -10.37
C THR A 337 -17.59 28.08 -9.09
N ILE A 338 -16.90 28.04 -7.96
CA ILE A 338 -17.50 28.22 -6.62
C ILE A 338 -16.81 29.37 -5.90
N ALA A 339 -17.50 30.01 -4.96
CA ALA A 339 -16.90 31.04 -4.10
C ALA A 339 -16.28 30.43 -2.83
N VAL A 340 -15.15 30.97 -2.40
CA VAL A 340 -14.43 30.59 -1.17
C VAL A 340 -13.88 31.84 -0.48
N THR A 341 -13.68 31.78 0.84
CA THR A 341 -13.22 32.95 1.62
C THR A 341 -11.72 33.18 1.49
N SER A 342 -11.26 34.41 1.72
CA SER A 342 -9.84 34.66 1.98
C SER A 342 -9.35 33.84 3.16
N GLY A 343 -8.08 33.39 3.12
CA GLY A 343 -7.54 32.44 4.08
C GLY A 343 -7.94 30.98 3.83
N THR A 344 -8.71 30.68 2.78
CA THR A 344 -8.93 29.29 2.32
C THR A 344 -7.57 28.65 2.04
N THR A 345 -7.40 27.43 2.52
CA THR A 345 -6.10 26.79 2.47
C THR A 345 -5.96 25.87 1.27
N VAL A 346 -4.73 25.53 0.91
CA VAL A 346 -4.45 24.55 -0.16
C VAL A 346 -5.17 23.21 0.08
N SER A 347 -5.29 22.78 1.34
CA SER A 347 -5.98 21.53 1.69
C SER A 347 -7.49 21.63 1.52
N GLU A 348 -8.10 22.73 1.95
CA GLU A 348 -9.54 22.99 1.78
C GLU A 348 -9.92 23.09 0.30
N ALA A 349 -9.11 23.80 -0.50
CA ALA A 349 -9.26 23.84 -1.94
C ALA A 349 -9.09 22.44 -2.57
N GLY A 350 -8.10 21.67 -2.12
CA GLY A 350 -7.87 20.30 -2.57
C GLY A 350 -9.05 19.36 -2.29
N ALA A 351 -9.67 19.46 -1.10
CA ALA A 351 -10.82 18.67 -0.71
C ALA A 351 -12.02 18.92 -1.65
N ARG A 352 -12.24 20.17 -2.04
CA ARG A 352 -13.33 20.56 -2.96
C ARG A 352 -13.04 20.18 -4.41
N PHE A 353 -11.81 20.36 -4.91
CA PHE A 353 -11.46 20.03 -6.31
C PHE A 353 -11.35 18.53 -6.62
N PHE A 354 -10.96 17.73 -5.60
CA PHE A 354 -10.64 16.32 -5.74
C PHE A 354 -11.48 15.42 -4.83
N GLU A 355 -12.66 15.89 -4.43
CA GLU A 355 -13.58 15.16 -3.56
C GLU A 355 -13.79 13.71 -4.02
N ARG A 356 -13.69 12.76 -3.10
CA ARG A 356 -13.88 11.33 -3.40
C ARG A 356 -15.38 11.04 -3.52
N ASN A 357 -15.74 10.06 -4.35
CA ASN A 357 -17.13 9.63 -4.58
C ASN A 357 -18.07 10.64 -5.26
N VAL A 358 -17.58 11.82 -5.63
CA VAL A 358 -18.30 12.77 -6.50
C VAL A 358 -17.90 12.54 -7.96
N PRO A 359 -18.84 12.50 -8.94
CA PRO A 359 -18.51 12.41 -10.36
C PRO A 359 -17.63 13.56 -10.85
N SER A 360 -16.70 13.29 -11.77
CA SER A 360 -15.77 14.33 -12.28
C SER A 360 -16.48 15.53 -12.94
N LYS A 361 -17.67 15.32 -13.52
CA LYS A 361 -18.47 16.37 -14.18
C LYS A 361 -19.16 17.33 -13.20
N SER A 362 -19.38 16.93 -11.94
CA SER A 362 -20.01 17.79 -10.93
C SER A 362 -19.00 18.53 -10.04
N LYS A 363 -17.71 18.18 -10.11
CA LYS A 363 -16.65 18.86 -9.34
C LYS A 363 -16.35 20.24 -9.91
N PRO A 364 -16.05 21.24 -9.07
CA PRO A 364 -15.57 22.53 -9.54
C PRO A 364 -14.26 22.37 -10.33
N THR A 365 -14.02 23.31 -11.24
CA THR A 365 -12.77 23.43 -11.99
C THR A 365 -12.04 24.75 -11.74
N ALA A 366 -12.72 25.70 -11.09
CA ALA A 366 -12.12 26.94 -10.57
C ALA A 366 -12.77 27.34 -9.24
N MET A 367 -12.08 28.18 -8.47
CA MET A 367 -12.55 28.81 -7.24
C MET A 367 -12.31 30.31 -7.31
N LEU A 368 -13.36 31.10 -7.08
CA LEU A 368 -13.26 32.54 -6.88
C LEU A 368 -13.05 32.80 -5.39
N VAL A 369 -11.93 33.42 -5.03
CA VAL A 369 -11.69 33.87 -3.66
C VAL A 369 -12.33 35.23 -3.49
N THR A 370 -13.23 35.35 -2.51
CA THR A 370 -13.89 36.61 -2.17
C THR A 370 -13.62 36.99 -0.72
N SER A 371 -13.80 38.26 -0.39
CA SER A 371 -13.55 38.81 0.96
C SER A 371 -14.38 38.14 2.07
N ASP A 372 -15.54 37.58 1.75
CA ASP A 372 -16.50 36.99 2.69
C ASP A 372 -16.82 35.51 2.39
N GLY A 373 -16.25 34.95 1.32
CA GLY A 373 -16.50 33.60 0.84
C GLY A 373 -17.83 33.36 0.15
N THR A 374 -18.61 34.41 -0.11
CA THR A 374 -19.88 34.33 -0.84
C THR A 374 -19.69 34.70 -2.31
N ALA A 375 -20.64 34.32 -3.16
CA ALA A 375 -20.60 34.67 -4.59
C ALA A 375 -20.72 36.18 -4.86
N SER A 376 -21.28 36.93 -3.90
CA SER A 376 -21.46 38.38 -3.93
C SER A 376 -20.30 39.18 -3.32
N GLY A 377 -19.37 38.53 -2.60
CA GLY A 377 -18.24 39.23 -1.98
C GLY A 377 -17.26 39.85 -2.97
N ASN A 378 -16.45 40.80 -2.51
CA ASN A 378 -15.44 41.44 -3.37
C ASN A 378 -14.41 40.41 -3.86
N PRO A 379 -14.13 40.32 -5.16
CA PRO A 379 -13.18 39.35 -5.70
C PRO A 379 -11.74 39.71 -5.31
N ILE A 380 -11.00 38.72 -4.84
CA ILE A 380 -9.58 38.82 -4.49
C ILE A 380 -8.73 38.19 -5.59
N GLY A 381 -9.17 37.03 -6.12
CA GLY A 381 -8.47 36.35 -7.20
C GLY A 381 -9.06 34.97 -7.50
N ILE A 382 -8.45 34.25 -8.44
CA ILE A 382 -8.95 32.95 -8.90
C ILE A 382 -7.91 31.84 -8.77
N LEU A 383 -8.37 30.67 -8.35
CA LEU A 383 -7.57 29.44 -8.32
C LEU A 383 -8.15 28.42 -9.28
N LEU A 384 -7.33 27.91 -10.21
CA LEU A 384 -7.74 26.82 -11.11
C LEU A 384 -7.30 25.46 -10.54
N LYS A 385 -8.07 24.43 -10.86
CA LYS A 385 -7.78 23.04 -10.46
C LYS A 385 -6.39 22.56 -10.88
N GLU A 386 -5.88 23.07 -11.99
CA GLU A 386 -4.58 22.71 -12.55
C GLU A 386 -3.40 23.33 -11.80
N ASN A 387 -3.57 24.50 -11.16
CA ASN A 387 -2.54 25.09 -10.31
C ASN A 387 -2.18 24.18 -9.13
N LEU A 388 -3.15 23.38 -8.63
CA LEU A 388 -2.92 22.35 -7.62
C LEU A 388 -2.38 21.01 -8.18
N ARG A 389 -2.51 20.77 -9.49
CA ARG A 389 -1.96 19.57 -10.15
C ARG A 389 -0.50 19.74 -10.54
N ALA A 390 -0.08 20.95 -10.92
CA ALA A 390 1.28 21.24 -11.35
C ALA A 390 2.35 21.09 -10.25
N ARG A 391 1.94 21.00 -8.97
CA ARG A 391 2.81 20.72 -7.82
C ARG A 391 2.76 19.25 -7.32
N ARG A 392 2.06 18.34 -8.01
CA ARG A 392 1.93 16.92 -7.62
C ARG A 392 2.98 16.00 -8.24
#